data_AF-A0A517QQ79-F1
#
_entry.id   AF-A0A517QQ79-F1
#
_cell.length_a   1.000
_cell.length_b   1.000
_cell.length_c   1.000
_cell.angle_alpha   90.00
_cell.angle_beta   90.00
_cell.angle_gamma   90.00
#
_symmetry.space_group_name_H-M   'P 1'
#
loop_
_entity.id
_entity.type
_entity.pdbx_description
1 polymer ?
#
loop_
_entity_poly.entity_id
_entity_poly.type
_entity_poly.pdbx_seq_one_letter_code
_entity_poly.pdbx_strand_id
1 'polypeptide(L)'
;MRDQNIIQDSTGIGYRILTAPWIWAVGATWLFYQQIPNLPVAKELALRYFCGHPLERVLAGLFFVGLSIIAVKAVLMIFELRALYSVPNFGIKEVSDDLDQNVGRFQNRLTSASAQLQNTYWGRRLDHILAFFKGKRSGQGMGDHLTYLSEAAADRLHASHQLLQTVIWSIPILGFLGTVMGITLAIANVTPDQLETSLDEVTNGLAVAFDTTALALSLSLVLGFASLFIKRAEEDLLSQIDERSRLEVNRCFPLSPENSHPLLEAETKASESLLEQTAAMIGKQTSAWSSALEELRTQWSETLLVQQEKLTQALTDGTGQTLSTHAQQLSEYRQQFLDSQESMSLQFFKEIQALAASREAAEREMFASIQELSKTLSLNVEATSQEQHEKLDVLLTGFANRIENWQENFSQLTSALASQSENMVKQGGQLEKIIGQEESLLRLQSQLDNNLDTLHTAETFEQTLHNLTAAVNLLTARSRTRDAA
;
A
#
# COMPACT_ATOMS: atom_id res chain seq x y z
N MET A 1 -86.31 -17.91 32.00
CA MET A 1 -85.15 -17.88 31.08
C MET A 1 -84.73 -16.44 30.68
N ARG A 2 -84.84 -15.42 31.54
CA ARG A 2 -84.32 -14.06 31.22
C ARG A 2 -83.59 -13.31 32.34
N ASP A 3 -83.57 -13.82 33.58
CA ASP A 3 -82.96 -13.09 34.71
C ASP A 3 -81.66 -13.70 35.27
N GLN A 4 -81.06 -14.71 34.60
CA GLN A 4 -79.74 -15.24 34.98
C GLN A 4 -78.57 -14.60 34.21
N ASN A 5 -78.83 -13.74 33.22
CA ASN A 5 -77.78 -13.16 32.37
C ASN A 5 -77.11 -11.89 32.94
N ILE A 6 -77.54 -11.34 34.07
CA ILE A 6 -77.06 -10.04 34.54
C ILE A 6 -75.90 -10.17 35.56
N ILE A 7 -75.69 -11.34 36.16
CA ILE A 7 -74.63 -11.55 37.17
C ILE A 7 -73.34 -12.14 36.54
N GLN A 8 -73.36 -12.51 35.26
CA GLN A 8 -72.24 -13.18 34.60
C GLN A 8 -71.21 -12.23 33.95
N ASP A 9 -71.52 -10.93 33.85
CA ASP A 9 -70.65 -9.95 33.17
C ASP A 9 -69.61 -9.26 34.07
N SER A 10 -69.83 -9.17 35.39
CA SER A 10 -68.90 -8.46 36.28
C SER A 10 -67.65 -9.27 36.65
N THR A 11 -67.72 -10.61 36.59
CA THR A 11 -66.56 -11.52 36.75
C THR A 11 -65.78 -11.71 35.45
N GLY A 12 -66.37 -11.38 34.30
CA GLY A 12 -65.77 -11.58 32.99
C GLY A 12 -64.65 -10.59 32.66
N ILE A 13 -64.75 -9.33 33.07
CA ILE A 13 -63.77 -8.30 32.72
C ILE A 13 -62.45 -8.54 33.46
N GLY A 14 -62.50 -8.78 34.77
CA GLY A 14 -61.32 -9.07 35.58
C GLY A 14 -60.59 -10.34 35.11
N TYR A 15 -61.33 -11.41 34.81
CA TYR A 15 -60.76 -12.64 34.26
C TYR A 15 -60.11 -12.40 32.90
N ARG A 16 -60.78 -11.68 31.98
CA ARG A 16 -60.24 -11.38 30.65
C ARG A 16 -58.95 -10.56 30.70
N ILE A 17 -58.87 -9.58 31.60
CA ILE A 17 -57.65 -8.80 31.83
C ILE A 17 -56.54 -9.67 32.43
N LEU A 18 -56.87 -10.52 33.42
CA LEU A 18 -55.91 -11.44 34.02
C LEU A 18 -55.34 -12.42 32.99
N THR A 19 -56.16 -12.89 32.06
CA THR A 19 -55.77 -13.85 31.02
C THR A 19 -55.14 -13.24 29.78
N ALA A 20 -55.08 -11.90 29.65
CA ALA A 20 -54.55 -11.23 28.47
C ALA A 20 -53.02 -11.05 28.57
N PRO A 21 -52.19 -11.87 27.90
CA PRO A 21 -50.74 -11.86 28.13
C PRO A 21 -50.08 -10.57 27.63
N TRP A 22 -50.67 -9.92 26.63
CA TRP A 22 -50.16 -8.69 26.02
C TRP A 22 -50.18 -7.49 26.98
N ILE A 23 -51.21 -7.38 27.83
CA ILE A 23 -51.30 -6.29 28.82
C ILE A 23 -50.18 -6.43 29.84
N TRP A 24 -49.98 -7.65 30.34
CA TRP A 24 -48.90 -7.98 31.26
C TRP A 24 -47.52 -7.79 30.63
N ALA A 25 -47.38 -8.12 29.35
CA ALA A 25 -46.12 -7.94 28.62
C ALA A 25 -45.75 -6.47 28.49
N VAL A 26 -46.69 -5.60 28.09
CA VAL A 26 -46.48 -4.15 27.99
C VAL A 26 -46.17 -3.56 29.35
N GLY A 27 -46.93 -3.93 30.39
CA GLY A 27 -46.69 -3.48 31.75
C GLY A 27 -45.33 -3.91 32.30
N ALA A 28 -44.94 -5.17 32.09
CA ALA A 28 -43.65 -5.70 32.52
C ALA A 28 -42.48 -5.04 31.78
N THR A 29 -42.61 -4.82 30.47
CA THR A 29 -41.60 -4.13 29.67
C THR A 29 -41.43 -2.68 30.14
N TRP A 30 -42.54 -1.96 30.35
CA TRP A 30 -42.50 -0.59 30.86
C TRP A 30 -41.87 -0.51 32.25
N LEU A 31 -42.29 -1.40 33.17
CA LEU A 31 -41.75 -1.47 34.53
C LEU A 31 -40.24 -1.79 34.52
N PHE A 32 -39.81 -2.72 33.66
CA PHE A 32 -38.40 -3.08 33.52
C PHE A 32 -37.56 -1.86 33.14
N TYR A 33 -37.94 -1.12 32.09
CA TYR A 33 -37.21 0.07 31.66
C TYR A 33 -37.23 1.21 32.70
N GLN A 34 -38.34 1.36 33.45
CA GLN A 34 -38.41 2.31 34.57
C GLN A 34 -37.51 1.94 35.74
N GLN A 35 -37.21 0.66 35.95
CA GLN A 35 -36.37 0.20 37.05
C GLN A 35 -34.87 0.21 36.72
N ILE A 36 -34.47 0.22 35.44
CA ILE A 36 -33.05 0.27 35.03
C ILE A 36 -32.23 1.34 35.79
N PRO A 37 -32.71 2.59 35.97
CA PRO A 37 -31.97 3.64 36.67
C PRO A 37 -31.64 3.31 38.13
N ASN A 38 -32.46 2.46 38.78
CA ASN A 38 -32.41 2.13 40.20
C ASN A 38 -31.62 0.84 40.50
N LEU A 39 -31.06 0.15 39.50
CA LEU A 39 -30.32 -1.09 39.73
C LEU A 39 -28.97 -0.83 40.45
N PRO A 40 -28.70 -1.48 41.59
CA PRO A 40 -27.49 -1.22 42.37
C PRO A 40 -26.22 -1.95 41.88
N VAL A 41 -26.33 -3.07 41.15
CA VAL A 41 -25.16 -3.96 40.85
C VAL A 41 -24.97 -4.31 39.36
N ALA A 42 -25.86 -3.89 38.45
CA ALA A 42 -25.73 -4.25 37.03
C ALA A 42 -26.21 -3.14 36.06
N LYS A 43 -26.19 -1.88 36.51
CA LYS A 43 -26.73 -0.76 35.74
C LYS A 43 -26.02 -0.55 34.40
N GLU A 44 -24.69 -0.58 34.40
CA GLU A 44 -23.90 -0.39 33.17
C GLU A 44 -24.13 -1.52 32.16
N LEU A 45 -24.18 -2.77 32.63
CA LEU A 45 -24.53 -3.93 31.80
C LEU A 45 -25.96 -3.82 31.24
N ALA A 46 -26.93 -3.45 32.06
CA ALA A 46 -28.31 -3.30 31.62
C ALA A 46 -28.47 -2.18 30.59
N LEU A 47 -27.80 -1.03 30.80
CA LEU A 47 -27.80 0.05 29.82
C LEU A 47 -27.13 -0.35 28.50
N ARG A 48 -26.02 -1.10 28.57
CA ARG A 48 -25.34 -1.61 27.38
C ARG A 48 -26.21 -2.57 26.57
N TYR A 49 -26.77 -3.59 27.22
CA TYR A 49 -27.48 -4.67 26.52
C TYR A 49 -28.97 -4.38 26.21
N PHE A 50 -29.64 -3.48 26.93
CA PHE A 50 -31.09 -3.24 26.74
C PHE A 50 -31.43 -1.87 26.17
N CYS A 51 -30.47 -0.92 26.18
CA CYS A 51 -30.71 0.46 25.75
C CYS A 51 -29.82 0.89 24.56
N GLY A 52 -28.86 0.08 24.14
CA GLY A 52 -27.87 0.43 23.12
C GLY A 52 -28.45 0.53 21.70
N HIS A 53 -29.32 -0.40 21.31
CA HIS A 53 -29.90 -0.43 19.97
C HIS A 53 -31.43 -0.67 19.99
N PRO A 54 -32.23 -0.10 19.06
CA PRO A 54 -33.67 -0.36 18.98
C PRO A 54 -34.05 -1.84 18.92
N LEU A 55 -33.24 -2.68 18.27
CA LEU A 55 -33.47 -4.13 18.22
C LEU A 55 -33.42 -4.78 19.61
N GLU A 56 -32.53 -4.34 20.50
CA GLU A 56 -32.44 -4.88 21.86
C GLU A 56 -33.74 -4.64 22.63
N ARG A 57 -34.39 -3.49 22.40
CA ARG A 57 -35.70 -3.17 22.98
C ARG A 57 -36.81 -4.06 22.44
N VAL A 58 -36.75 -4.39 21.15
CA VAL A 58 -37.67 -5.35 20.52
C VAL A 58 -37.46 -6.76 21.10
N LEU A 59 -36.21 -7.20 21.25
CA LEU A 59 -35.86 -8.49 21.86
C LEU A 59 -36.36 -8.57 23.31
N ALA A 60 -36.15 -7.51 24.10
CA ALA A 60 -36.64 -7.42 25.46
C ALA A 60 -38.17 -7.45 25.53
N GLY A 61 -38.85 -6.71 24.63
CA GLY A 61 -40.30 -6.73 24.52
C GLY A 61 -40.85 -8.12 24.21
N LEU A 62 -40.28 -8.82 23.23
CA LEU A 62 -40.64 -10.20 22.90
C LEU A 62 -40.36 -11.15 24.07
N PHE A 63 -39.26 -10.94 24.78
CA PHE A 63 -38.96 -11.72 25.98
C PHE A 63 -40.06 -11.57 27.04
N PHE A 64 -40.49 -10.35 27.33
CA PHE A 64 -41.58 -10.11 28.29
C PHE A 64 -42.94 -10.61 27.79
N VAL A 65 -43.19 -10.61 26.48
CA VAL A 65 -44.37 -11.29 25.90
C VAL A 65 -44.33 -12.79 26.20
N GLY A 66 -43.21 -13.46 25.90
CA GLY A 66 -43.02 -14.88 26.21
C GLY A 66 -43.18 -15.18 27.71
N LEU A 67 -42.55 -14.37 28.55
CA LEU A 67 -42.61 -14.50 30.01
C LEU A 67 -44.04 -14.32 30.54
N SER A 68 -44.78 -13.36 29.98
CA SER A 68 -46.17 -13.10 30.38
C SER A 68 -47.10 -14.24 29.98
N ILE A 69 -46.90 -14.84 28.81
CA ILE A 69 -47.67 -16.03 28.39
C ILE A 69 -47.41 -17.19 29.35
N ILE A 70 -46.14 -17.43 29.70
CA ILE A 70 -45.75 -18.47 30.67
C ILE A 70 -46.36 -18.19 32.04
N ALA A 71 -46.29 -16.95 32.52
CA ALA A 71 -46.84 -16.55 33.81
C ALA A 71 -48.36 -16.74 33.88
N VAL A 72 -49.10 -16.31 32.85
CA VAL A 72 -50.55 -16.51 32.77
C VAL A 72 -50.89 -18.00 32.76
N LYS A 73 -50.18 -18.81 31.97
CA LYS A 73 -50.36 -20.27 31.95
C LYS A 73 -50.06 -20.90 33.30
N ALA A 74 -48.99 -20.49 33.97
CA ALA A 74 -48.64 -20.97 35.32
C ALA A 74 -49.73 -20.63 36.35
N VAL A 75 -50.26 -19.42 36.32
CA VAL A 75 -51.36 -18.99 37.22
C VAL A 75 -52.63 -19.80 36.94
N LEU A 76 -53.01 -19.96 35.67
CA LEU A 76 -54.16 -20.79 35.28
C LEU A 76 -53.98 -22.25 35.70
N MET A 77 -52.80 -22.82 35.53
CA MET A 77 -52.47 -24.17 35.98
C MET A 77 -52.61 -24.33 37.49
N ILE A 78 -52.18 -23.33 38.29
CA ILE A 78 -52.36 -23.35 39.75
C ILE A 78 -53.86 -23.34 40.11
N PHE A 79 -54.68 -22.57 39.40
CA PHE A 79 -56.13 -22.58 39.60
C PHE A 79 -56.75 -23.94 39.23
N GLU A 80 -56.31 -24.56 38.13
CA GLU A 80 -56.75 -25.90 37.72
C GLU A 80 -56.37 -26.99 38.74
N LEU A 81 -55.12 -26.98 39.21
CA LEU A 81 -54.65 -27.89 40.27
C LEU A 81 -55.50 -27.71 41.53
N ARG A 82 -55.75 -26.46 41.94
CA ARG A 82 -56.58 -26.17 43.10
C ARG A 82 -58.01 -26.67 42.91
N ALA A 83 -58.60 -26.52 41.73
CA ALA A 83 -59.92 -27.04 41.41
C ALA A 83 -59.95 -28.58 41.48
N LEU A 84 -58.95 -29.24 40.90
CA LEU A 84 -58.79 -30.70 40.91
C LEU A 84 -58.68 -31.26 42.33
N TYR A 85 -57.90 -30.63 43.21
CA TYR A 85 -57.75 -31.06 44.60
C TYR A 85 -58.94 -30.65 45.48
N SER A 86 -59.66 -29.57 45.15
CA SER A 86 -60.82 -29.12 45.94
C SER A 86 -62.02 -30.05 45.87
N VAL A 87 -62.13 -30.85 44.80
CA VAL A 87 -63.19 -31.84 44.63
C VAL A 87 -62.57 -33.25 44.59
N PRO A 88 -62.10 -33.79 45.72
CA PRO A 88 -61.32 -35.04 45.80
C PRO A 88 -62.11 -36.29 45.36
N ASN A 89 -63.44 -36.27 45.44
CA ASN A 89 -64.27 -37.39 45.00
C ASN A 89 -65.52 -36.79 44.35
N PHE A 90 -65.59 -36.81 43.02
CA PHE A 90 -66.77 -36.38 42.29
C PHE A 90 -67.78 -37.54 42.18
N GLY A 91 -67.32 -38.78 42.23
CA GLY A 91 -68.13 -39.98 42.05
C GLY A 91 -69.32 -40.09 42.98
N ILE A 92 -70.46 -40.54 42.45
CA ILE A 92 -71.73 -40.70 43.17
C ILE A 92 -71.52 -41.69 44.33
N LYS A 93 -71.92 -41.34 45.56
CA LYS A 93 -71.71 -42.19 46.75
C LYS A 93 -72.53 -43.49 46.72
N GLU A 94 -73.67 -43.47 46.06
CA GLU A 94 -74.57 -44.61 45.88
C GLU A 94 -74.91 -44.74 44.39
N VAL A 95 -74.33 -45.76 43.77
CA VAL A 95 -74.62 -46.14 42.38
C VAL A 95 -75.94 -46.90 42.38
N SER A 96 -76.91 -46.42 41.61
CA SER A 96 -78.17 -47.12 41.33
C SER A 96 -77.98 -48.07 40.14
N ASP A 97 -78.75 -49.15 40.04
CA ASP A 97 -78.78 -49.98 38.83
C ASP A 97 -79.40 -49.23 37.63
N ASP A 98 -80.17 -48.18 37.91
CA ASP A 98 -80.76 -47.30 36.90
C ASP A 98 -79.77 -46.23 36.43
N LEU A 99 -79.36 -46.33 35.17
CA LEU A 99 -78.44 -45.40 34.51
C LEU A 99 -78.97 -43.96 34.54
N ASP A 100 -80.27 -43.74 34.35
CA ASP A 100 -80.85 -42.39 34.28
C ASP A 100 -80.81 -41.70 35.66
N GLN A 101 -80.95 -42.47 36.75
CA GLN A 101 -80.75 -41.97 38.11
C GLN A 101 -79.29 -41.59 38.38
N ASN A 102 -78.33 -42.39 37.89
CA ASN A 102 -76.91 -42.07 38.05
C ASN A 102 -76.55 -40.79 37.26
N VAL A 103 -77.04 -40.65 36.03
CA VAL A 103 -76.87 -39.43 35.21
C VAL A 103 -77.47 -38.21 35.92
N GLY A 104 -78.67 -38.32 36.49
CA GLY A 104 -79.30 -37.25 37.26
C GLY A 104 -78.52 -36.86 38.52
N ARG A 105 -78.04 -37.84 39.29
CA ARG A 105 -77.19 -37.60 40.48
C ARG A 105 -75.85 -36.95 40.11
N PHE A 106 -75.23 -37.40 39.02
CA PHE A 106 -74.00 -36.81 38.49
C PHE A 106 -74.19 -35.35 38.07
N GLN A 107 -75.28 -35.07 37.35
CA GLN A 107 -75.64 -33.71 36.92
C GLN A 107 -75.89 -32.78 38.10
N ASN A 108 -76.63 -33.23 39.11
CA ASN A 108 -76.91 -32.42 40.30
C ASN A 108 -75.62 -32.05 41.02
N ARG A 109 -74.67 -32.98 41.11
CA ARG A 109 -73.36 -32.73 41.71
C ARG A 109 -72.50 -31.79 40.86
N LEU A 110 -72.51 -31.94 39.54
CA LEU A 110 -71.80 -31.04 38.63
C LEU A 110 -72.32 -29.61 38.75
N THR A 111 -73.65 -29.46 38.84
CA THR A 111 -74.32 -28.18 39.02
C THR A 111 -73.98 -27.56 40.38
N SER A 112 -73.89 -28.39 41.43
CA SER A 112 -73.53 -27.94 42.80
C SER A 112 -72.06 -27.53 42.92
N ALA A 113 -71.16 -28.24 42.22
CA ALA A 113 -69.73 -27.94 42.18
C ALA A 113 -69.36 -26.93 41.07
N SER A 114 -70.36 -26.46 40.31
CA SER A 114 -70.20 -25.62 39.11
C SER A 114 -69.38 -24.36 39.39
N ALA A 115 -69.58 -23.68 40.52
CA ALA A 115 -68.86 -22.45 40.83
C ALA A 115 -67.32 -22.64 40.94
N GLN A 116 -66.85 -23.83 41.32
CA GLN A 116 -65.42 -24.15 41.47
C GLN A 116 -64.83 -24.79 40.21
N LEU A 117 -65.68 -25.42 39.39
CA LEU A 117 -65.30 -26.16 38.18
C LEU A 117 -65.55 -25.37 36.90
N GLN A 118 -66.28 -24.26 36.97
CA GLN A 118 -66.57 -23.38 35.85
C GLN A 118 -65.26 -22.90 35.20
N ASN A 119 -65.21 -22.99 33.87
CA ASN A 119 -64.05 -22.63 33.04
C ASN A 119 -62.78 -23.48 33.23
N THR A 120 -62.83 -24.57 34.02
CA THR A 120 -61.69 -25.50 34.17
C THR A 120 -61.67 -26.57 33.07
N TYR A 121 -60.50 -27.17 32.80
CA TYR A 121 -60.40 -28.36 31.94
C TYR A 121 -61.16 -29.54 32.53
N TRP A 122 -61.04 -29.74 33.84
CA TRP A 122 -61.74 -30.80 34.58
C TRP A 122 -63.27 -30.66 34.47
N GLY A 123 -63.81 -29.47 34.76
CA GLY A 123 -65.25 -29.22 34.70
C GLY A 123 -65.85 -29.38 33.31
N ARG A 124 -65.18 -28.86 32.27
CA ARG A 124 -65.60 -29.05 30.87
C ARG A 124 -65.63 -30.51 30.48
N ARG A 125 -64.63 -31.29 30.92
CA ARG A 125 -64.57 -32.72 30.64
C ARG A 125 -65.72 -33.49 31.28
N LEU A 126 -66.03 -33.20 32.54
CA LEU A 126 -67.19 -33.80 33.22
C LEU A 126 -68.51 -33.46 32.52
N ASP A 127 -68.64 -32.24 31.98
CA ASP A 127 -69.83 -31.81 31.23
C ASP A 127 -69.96 -32.57 29.90
N HIS A 128 -68.87 -32.75 29.15
CA HIS A 128 -68.86 -33.57 27.92
C HIS A 128 -69.21 -35.04 28.20
N ILE A 129 -68.66 -35.60 29.29
CA ILE A 129 -68.99 -36.95 29.75
C ILE A 129 -70.50 -37.07 30.05
N LEU A 130 -71.06 -36.11 30.79
CA LEU A 130 -72.48 -36.09 31.12
C LEU A 130 -73.36 -35.95 29.86
N ALA A 131 -72.95 -35.11 28.90
CA ALA A 131 -73.66 -34.92 27.64
C ALA A 131 -73.72 -36.23 26.81
N PHE A 132 -72.64 -37.01 26.80
CA PHE A 132 -72.60 -38.32 26.14
C PHE A 132 -73.65 -39.28 26.71
N PHE A 133 -73.73 -39.39 28.04
CA PHE A 133 -74.70 -40.26 28.70
C PHE A 133 -76.15 -39.83 28.48
N LYS A 134 -76.43 -38.52 28.46
CA LYS A 134 -77.77 -37.98 28.14
C LYS A 134 -78.22 -38.32 26.71
N GLY A 135 -77.28 -38.43 25.77
CA GLY A 135 -77.56 -38.71 24.36
C GLY A 135 -77.76 -40.20 24.06
N LYS A 136 -76.80 -41.04 24.45
CA LYS A 136 -76.80 -42.47 24.07
C LYS A 136 -77.54 -43.40 25.04
N ARG A 137 -77.81 -42.96 26.28
CA ARG A 137 -78.44 -43.79 27.36
C ARG A 137 -77.82 -45.19 27.52
N SER A 138 -76.53 -45.32 27.23
CA SER A 138 -75.76 -46.56 27.37
C SER A 138 -74.29 -46.23 27.61
N GLY A 139 -73.60 -47.06 28.39
CA GLY A 139 -72.14 -46.98 28.59
C GLY A 139 -71.31 -47.48 27.41
N GLN A 140 -71.95 -48.03 26.37
CA GLN A 140 -71.27 -48.58 25.20
C GLN A 140 -70.58 -47.46 24.38
N GLY A 141 -69.28 -47.65 24.10
CA GLY A 141 -68.45 -46.65 23.39
C GLY A 141 -67.98 -45.49 24.26
N MET A 142 -68.16 -45.56 25.59
CA MET A 142 -67.65 -44.55 26.51
C MET A 142 -66.11 -44.54 26.56
N GLY A 143 -65.46 -45.71 26.45
CA GLY A 143 -64.00 -45.81 26.35
C GLY A 143 -63.46 -45.01 25.15
N ASP A 144 -64.00 -45.26 23.95
CA ASP A 144 -63.62 -44.55 22.74
C ASP A 144 -63.87 -43.04 22.86
N HIS A 145 -64.99 -42.65 23.48
CA HIS A 145 -65.30 -41.24 23.71
C HIS A 145 -64.31 -40.58 24.69
N LEU A 146 -63.87 -41.27 25.74
CA LEU A 146 -62.85 -40.78 26.66
C LEU A 146 -61.49 -40.61 25.98
N THR A 147 -61.11 -41.55 25.11
CA THR A 147 -59.89 -41.45 24.28
C THR A 147 -59.97 -40.23 23.36
N TYR A 148 -61.09 -40.05 22.65
CA TYR A 148 -61.33 -38.87 21.81
C TYR A 148 -61.20 -37.56 22.60
N LEU A 149 -61.77 -37.50 23.82
CA LEU A 149 -61.67 -36.32 24.67
C LEU A 149 -60.23 -36.05 25.15
N SER A 150 -59.44 -37.10 25.40
CA SER A 150 -58.02 -37.00 25.76
C SER A 150 -57.19 -36.45 24.59
N GLU A 151 -57.34 -37.04 23.40
CA GLU A 151 -56.65 -36.58 22.18
C GLU A 151 -57.01 -35.13 21.84
N ALA A 152 -58.29 -34.79 21.86
CA ALA A 152 -58.74 -33.42 21.60
C ALA A 152 -58.21 -32.42 22.65
N ALA A 153 -57.99 -32.85 23.89
CA ALA A 153 -57.40 -31.99 24.92
C ALA A 153 -55.89 -31.82 24.73
N ALA A 154 -55.18 -32.88 24.34
CA ALA A 154 -53.76 -32.82 23.99
C ALA A 154 -53.51 -31.88 22.80
N ASP A 155 -54.33 -31.97 21.75
CA ASP A 155 -54.25 -31.09 20.58
C ASP A 155 -54.48 -29.61 20.95
N ARG A 156 -55.47 -29.33 21.82
CA ARG A 156 -55.71 -27.97 22.34
C ARG A 156 -54.55 -27.45 23.16
N LEU A 157 -53.94 -28.30 23.99
CA LEU A 157 -52.76 -27.95 24.76
C LEU A 157 -51.61 -27.59 23.82
N HIS A 158 -51.33 -28.42 22.81
CA HIS A 158 -50.31 -28.15 21.80
C HIS A 158 -50.59 -26.83 21.05
N ALA A 159 -51.81 -26.63 20.57
CA ALA A 159 -52.21 -25.39 19.90
C ALA A 159 -51.98 -24.15 20.79
N SER A 160 -52.28 -24.24 22.09
CA SER A 160 -52.09 -23.13 23.03
C SER A 160 -50.61 -22.72 23.23
N HIS A 161 -49.67 -23.63 22.96
CA HIS A 161 -48.22 -23.36 23.06
C HIS A 161 -47.58 -22.87 21.76
N GLN A 162 -48.27 -22.97 20.61
CA GLN A 162 -47.73 -22.58 19.31
C GLN A 162 -47.30 -21.10 19.26
N LEU A 163 -48.09 -20.22 19.87
CA LEU A 163 -47.77 -18.78 19.92
C LEU A 163 -46.49 -18.53 20.72
N LEU A 164 -46.36 -19.16 21.89
CA LEU A 164 -45.16 -19.06 22.73
C LEU A 164 -43.93 -19.59 21.99
N GLN A 165 -44.07 -20.73 21.31
CA GLN A 165 -42.99 -21.34 20.53
C GLN A 165 -42.55 -20.45 19.37
N THR A 166 -43.51 -19.78 18.70
CA THR A 166 -43.21 -18.81 17.64
C THR A 166 -42.42 -17.62 18.19
N VAL A 167 -42.78 -17.10 19.37
CA VAL A 167 -42.01 -16.03 20.04
C VAL A 167 -40.59 -16.50 20.36
N ILE A 168 -40.43 -17.68 20.96
CA ILE A 168 -39.12 -18.24 21.31
C ILE A 168 -38.24 -18.40 20.07
N TRP A 169 -38.78 -18.93 18.97
CA TRP A 169 -38.02 -19.10 17.72
C TRP A 169 -37.71 -17.78 16.99
N SER A 170 -38.52 -16.74 17.19
CA SER A 170 -38.31 -15.44 16.55
C SER A 170 -37.16 -14.66 17.19
N ILE A 171 -36.89 -14.85 18.49
CA ILE A 171 -35.84 -14.12 19.22
C ILE A 171 -34.44 -14.37 18.61
N PRO A 172 -33.97 -15.62 18.37
CA PRO A 172 -32.68 -15.86 17.72
C PRO A 172 -32.58 -15.30 16.29
N ILE A 173 -33.66 -15.36 15.51
CA ILE A 173 -33.70 -14.82 14.14
C ILE A 173 -33.50 -13.29 14.18
N LEU A 174 -34.14 -12.60 15.13
CA LEU A 174 -33.94 -11.17 15.35
C LEU A 174 -32.54 -10.84 15.91
N GLY A 175 -31.96 -11.73 16.73
CA GLY A 175 -30.57 -11.62 17.16
C GLY A 175 -29.59 -11.66 15.99
N PHE A 176 -29.79 -12.61 15.07
CA PHE A 176 -29.03 -12.70 13.82
C PHE A 176 -29.25 -11.48 12.91
N LEU A 177 -30.47 -10.95 12.85
CA LEU A 177 -30.70 -9.68 12.15
C LEU A 177 -29.86 -8.54 12.77
N GLY A 178 -29.71 -8.54 14.11
CA GLY A 178 -28.84 -7.62 14.83
C GLY A 178 -27.37 -7.72 14.40
N THR A 179 -26.82 -8.92 14.21
CA THR A 179 -25.45 -9.08 13.70
C THR A 179 -25.30 -8.60 12.26
N VAL A 180 -26.25 -8.96 11.39
CA VAL A 180 -26.24 -8.51 9.99
C VAL A 180 -26.23 -6.99 9.91
N MET A 181 -27.09 -6.31 10.69
CA MET A 181 -27.12 -4.85 10.70
C MET A 181 -25.86 -4.23 11.33
N GLY A 182 -25.37 -4.76 12.45
CA GLY A 182 -24.18 -4.22 13.12
C GLY A 182 -22.91 -4.38 12.28
N ILE A 183 -22.73 -5.52 11.60
CA ILE A 183 -21.63 -5.72 10.65
C ILE A 183 -21.77 -4.81 9.43
N THR A 184 -22.98 -4.64 8.89
CA THR A 184 -23.22 -3.73 7.76
C THR A 184 -22.88 -2.29 8.11
N LEU A 185 -23.25 -1.82 9.31
CA LEU A 185 -22.87 -0.51 9.84
C LEU A 185 -21.36 -0.38 10.01
N ALA A 186 -20.71 -1.41 10.56
CA ALA A 186 -19.26 -1.42 10.73
C ALA A 186 -18.52 -1.29 9.39
N ILE A 187 -18.97 -2.01 8.35
CA ILE A 187 -18.35 -1.95 7.01
C ILE A 187 -18.63 -0.63 6.31
N ALA A 188 -19.85 -0.09 6.43
CA ALA A 188 -20.26 1.15 5.75
C ALA A 188 -19.42 2.37 6.18
N ASN A 189 -18.88 2.35 7.39
CA ASN A 189 -18.08 3.45 7.95
C ASN A 189 -16.57 3.30 7.70
N VAL A 190 -16.12 2.26 6.97
CA VAL A 190 -14.69 2.11 6.61
C VAL A 190 -14.37 2.97 5.39
N THR A 191 -13.85 4.18 5.62
CA THR A 191 -13.23 4.99 4.56
C THR A 191 -11.71 4.83 4.57
N PRO A 192 -11.08 4.45 3.42
CA PRO A 192 -9.63 4.22 3.32
C PRO A 192 -8.76 5.41 3.76
N ASP A 193 -9.28 6.63 3.64
CA ASP A 193 -8.55 7.86 3.90
C ASP A 193 -8.61 8.34 5.37
N GLN A 194 -9.43 7.70 6.22
CA GLN A 194 -9.66 8.09 7.63
C GLN A 194 -9.66 6.89 8.59
N LEU A 195 -8.82 5.89 8.32
CA LEU A 195 -8.82 4.63 9.08
C LEU A 195 -8.76 4.85 10.60
N GLU A 196 -7.87 5.70 11.10
CA GLU A 196 -7.74 5.98 12.54
C GLU A 196 -9.01 6.56 13.18
N THR A 197 -9.80 7.36 12.45
CA THR A 197 -11.06 7.94 12.95
C THR A 197 -12.22 6.97 12.80
N SER A 198 -12.19 6.11 11.78
CA SER A 198 -13.23 5.10 11.53
C SER A 198 -13.16 3.86 12.44
N LEU A 199 -12.02 3.61 13.10
CA LEU A 199 -11.86 2.44 13.98
C LEU A 199 -12.86 2.42 15.14
N ASP A 200 -13.19 3.56 15.74
CA ASP A 200 -14.16 3.63 16.84
C ASP A 200 -15.59 3.31 16.36
N GLU A 201 -15.97 3.81 15.18
CA GLU A 201 -17.28 3.52 14.58
C GLU A 201 -17.41 2.06 14.15
N VAL A 202 -16.37 1.48 13.55
CA VAL A 202 -16.29 0.05 13.21
C VAL A 202 -16.40 -0.80 14.47
N THR A 203 -15.66 -0.45 15.53
CA THR A 203 -15.67 -1.17 16.80
C THR A 203 -17.05 -1.10 17.46
N ASN A 204 -17.73 0.05 17.41
CA ASN A 204 -19.08 0.20 17.93
C ASN A 204 -20.12 -0.62 17.13
N GLY A 205 -20.06 -0.62 15.79
CA GLY A 205 -20.95 -1.42 14.96
C GLY A 205 -20.79 -2.93 15.22
N LEU A 206 -19.54 -3.39 15.39
CA LEU A 206 -19.23 -4.77 15.72
C LEU A 206 -19.66 -5.14 17.16
N ALA A 207 -19.52 -4.22 18.12
CA ALA A 207 -20.00 -4.42 19.48
C ALA A 207 -21.52 -4.61 19.53
N VAL A 208 -22.28 -3.77 18.81
CA VAL A 208 -23.75 -3.91 18.69
C VAL A 208 -24.13 -5.25 18.04
N ALA A 209 -23.40 -5.69 17.00
CA ALA A 209 -23.63 -6.99 16.38
C ALA A 209 -23.50 -8.13 17.41
N PHE A 210 -22.40 -8.18 18.16
CA PHE A 210 -22.19 -9.25 19.13
C PHE A 210 -23.15 -9.17 20.32
N ASP A 211 -23.41 -7.97 20.84
CA ASP A 211 -24.24 -7.79 22.02
C ASP A 211 -25.70 -8.17 21.74
N THR A 212 -26.25 -7.81 20.58
CA THR A 212 -27.61 -8.18 20.16
C THR A 212 -27.81 -9.69 20.03
N THR A 213 -26.81 -10.42 19.51
CA THR A 213 -26.89 -11.89 19.42
C THR A 213 -26.73 -12.57 20.77
N ALA A 214 -25.77 -12.12 21.60
CA ALA A 214 -25.59 -12.66 22.95
C ALA A 214 -26.86 -12.48 23.79
N LEU A 215 -27.49 -11.30 23.71
CA LEU A 215 -28.77 -11.03 24.35
C LEU A 215 -29.89 -11.93 23.81
N ALA A 216 -30.05 -12.02 22.49
CA ALA A 216 -31.11 -12.84 21.91
C ALA A 216 -31.01 -14.31 22.32
N LEU A 217 -29.82 -14.90 22.26
CA LEU A 217 -29.60 -16.29 22.65
C LEU A 217 -29.85 -16.52 24.14
N SER A 218 -29.38 -15.62 25.01
CA SER A 218 -29.61 -15.75 26.45
C SER A 218 -31.10 -15.65 26.81
N LEU A 219 -31.82 -14.66 26.28
CA LEU A 219 -33.26 -14.50 26.50
C LEU A 219 -34.07 -15.67 25.93
N SER A 220 -33.72 -16.13 24.73
CA SER A 220 -34.36 -17.29 24.10
C SER A 220 -34.15 -18.58 24.90
N LEU A 221 -32.94 -18.78 25.44
CA LEU A 221 -32.62 -19.95 26.25
C LEU A 221 -33.45 -19.98 27.54
N VAL A 222 -33.53 -18.85 28.24
CA VAL A 222 -34.33 -18.71 29.48
C VAL A 222 -35.80 -19.00 29.21
N LEU A 223 -36.38 -18.42 28.15
CA LEU A 223 -37.77 -18.71 27.78
C LEU A 223 -37.99 -20.16 27.35
N GLY A 224 -37.05 -20.73 26.59
CA GLY A 224 -37.12 -22.13 26.16
C GLY A 224 -37.20 -23.08 27.34
N PHE A 225 -36.33 -22.90 28.34
CA PHE A 225 -36.38 -23.70 29.57
C PHE A 225 -37.65 -23.47 30.37
N ALA A 226 -38.05 -22.22 30.60
CA ALA A 226 -39.27 -21.91 31.33
C ALA A 226 -40.52 -22.50 30.66
N SER A 227 -40.58 -22.44 29.32
CA SER A 227 -41.64 -23.06 28.52
C SER A 227 -41.67 -24.58 28.65
N LEU A 228 -40.51 -25.23 28.75
CA LEU A 228 -40.43 -26.68 28.91
C LEU A 228 -41.02 -27.13 30.25
N PHE A 229 -40.68 -26.43 31.35
CA PHE A 229 -41.20 -26.77 32.67
C PHE A 229 -42.72 -26.62 32.74
N ILE A 230 -43.28 -25.50 32.26
CA ILE A 230 -44.72 -25.29 32.30
C ILE A 230 -45.46 -26.27 31.38
N LYS A 231 -44.93 -26.56 30.20
CA LYS A 231 -45.54 -27.53 29.27
C LYS A 231 -45.60 -28.92 29.88
N ARG A 232 -44.50 -29.40 30.47
CA ARG A 232 -44.47 -30.69 31.17
C ARG A 232 -45.46 -30.75 32.33
N ALA A 233 -45.58 -29.67 33.10
CA ALA A 233 -46.52 -29.60 34.21
C ALA A 233 -47.99 -29.60 33.73
N GLU A 234 -48.30 -28.90 32.63
CA GLU A 234 -49.65 -28.94 32.02
C GLU A 234 -49.98 -30.33 31.44
N GLU A 235 -49.02 -31.01 30.81
CA GLU A 235 -49.17 -32.39 30.30
C GLU A 235 -49.44 -33.38 31.44
N ASP A 236 -48.69 -33.27 32.55
CA ASP A 236 -48.91 -34.11 33.73
C ASP A 236 -50.28 -33.85 34.39
N LEU A 237 -50.68 -32.58 34.51
CA LEU A 237 -52.03 -32.22 34.97
C LEU A 237 -53.12 -32.83 34.08
N LEU A 238 -52.95 -32.80 32.76
CA LEU A 238 -53.90 -33.38 31.82
C LEU A 238 -54.01 -34.89 31.99
N SER A 239 -52.87 -35.58 32.15
CA SER A 239 -52.81 -37.02 32.45
C SER A 239 -53.51 -37.38 33.77
N GLN A 240 -53.33 -36.56 34.81
CA GLN A 240 -54.05 -36.74 36.07
C GLN A 240 -55.57 -36.56 35.90
N ILE A 241 -56.00 -35.59 35.08
CA ILE A 241 -57.40 -35.38 34.72
C ILE A 241 -57.95 -36.58 33.90
N ASP A 242 -57.18 -37.12 32.96
CA ASP A 242 -57.52 -38.30 32.17
C ASP A 242 -57.82 -39.50 33.06
N GLU A 243 -56.86 -39.89 33.90
CA GLU A 243 -56.98 -41.07 34.75
C GLU A 243 -58.13 -40.90 35.74
N ARG A 244 -58.28 -39.71 36.29
CA ARG A 244 -59.38 -39.40 37.20
C ARG A 244 -60.74 -39.44 36.52
N SER A 245 -60.85 -38.93 35.30
CA SER A 245 -62.08 -39.04 34.51
C SER A 245 -62.46 -40.50 34.32
N ARG A 246 -61.48 -41.35 33.99
CA ARG A 246 -61.69 -42.79 33.77
C ARG A 246 -62.16 -43.49 35.04
N LEU A 247 -61.54 -43.22 36.18
CA LEU A 247 -61.94 -43.76 37.48
C LEU A 247 -63.35 -43.33 37.88
N GLU A 248 -63.71 -42.05 37.72
CA GLU A 248 -65.03 -41.55 38.10
C GLU A 248 -66.14 -42.08 37.18
N VAL A 249 -65.85 -42.25 35.88
CA VAL A 249 -66.76 -42.90 34.93
C VAL A 249 -66.99 -44.36 35.32
N ASN A 250 -65.93 -45.14 35.54
CA ASN A 250 -66.04 -46.55 35.94
C ASN A 250 -66.80 -46.72 37.26
N ARG A 251 -66.66 -45.77 38.20
CA ARG A 251 -67.38 -45.77 39.48
C ARG A 251 -68.86 -45.46 39.31
N CYS A 252 -69.21 -44.43 38.54
CA CYS A 252 -70.60 -43.97 38.42
C CYS A 252 -71.41 -44.79 37.40
N PHE A 253 -70.72 -45.40 36.46
CA PHE A 253 -71.27 -46.13 35.33
C PHE A 253 -70.47 -47.43 35.20
N PRO A 254 -70.71 -48.42 36.07
CA PRO A 254 -70.07 -49.72 35.90
C PRO A 254 -70.40 -50.20 34.50
N LEU A 255 -69.37 -50.28 33.65
CA LEU A 255 -69.46 -50.86 32.33
C LEU A 255 -69.80 -52.33 32.56
N SER A 256 -71.09 -52.68 32.57
CA SER A 256 -71.50 -54.06 32.76
C SER A 256 -70.83 -54.90 31.67
N PRO A 257 -70.07 -55.96 32.03
CA PRO A 257 -69.43 -56.86 31.07
C PRO A 257 -70.44 -57.72 30.29
N GLU A 258 -71.73 -57.47 30.45
CA GLU A 258 -72.82 -58.38 30.10
C GLU A 258 -73.12 -58.51 28.60
N ASN A 259 -72.35 -57.85 27.73
CA ASN A 259 -72.36 -58.11 26.29
C ASN A 259 -70.94 -58.31 25.74
N SER A 260 -70.09 -59.02 26.48
CA SER A 260 -68.83 -59.55 25.96
C SER A 260 -69.18 -60.65 24.95
N HIS A 261 -69.48 -60.27 23.70
CA HIS A 261 -69.61 -61.22 22.61
C HIS A 261 -68.32 -62.07 22.60
N PRO A 262 -68.36 -63.40 22.44
CA PRO A 262 -67.15 -64.25 22.42
C PRO A 262 -66.10 -63.82 21.38
N LEU A 263 -66.51 -63.01 20.40
CA LEU A 263 -65.64 -62.32 19.45
C LEU A 263 -64.78 -61.22 20.08
N LEU A 264 -65.29 -60.45 21.04
CA LEU A 264 -64.56 -59.36 21.68
C LEU A 264 -63.50 -59.90 22.67
N GLU A 265 -63.78 -61.01 23.36
CA GLU A 265 -62.77 -61.71 24.18
C GLU A 265 -61.71 -62.40 23.32
N ALA A 266 -62.10 -62.92 22.15
CA ALA A 266 -61.16 -63.44 21.16
C ALA A 266 -60.31 -62.33 20.54
N GLU A 267 -60.90 -61.15 20.29
CA GLU A 267 -60.21 -59.95 19.78
C GLU A 267 -59.23 -59.38 20.82
N THR A 268 -59.59 -59.32 22.10
CA THR A 268 -58.68 -58.87 23.15
C THR A 268 -57.53 -59.87 23.36
N LYS A 269 -57.79 -61.18 23.40
CA LYS A 269 -56.72 -62.20 23.45
C LYS A 269 -55.82 -62.18 22.21
N ALA A 270 -56.39 -61.98 21.02
CA ALA A 270 -55.62 -61.84 19.79
C ALA A 270 -54.77 -60.57 19.82
N SER A 271 -55.32 -59.46 20.34
CA SER A 271 -54.60 -58.18 20.50
C SER A 271 -53.47 -58.28 21.52
N GLU A 272 -53.69 -58.94 22.66
CA GLU A 272 -52.65 -59.23 23.65
C GLU A 272 -51.53 -60.07 23.04
N SER A 273 -51.88 -61.13 22.29
CA SER A 273 -50.88 -61.96 21.61
C SER A 273 -50.12 -61.19 20.52
N LEU A 274 -50.79 -60.33 19.76
CA LEU A 274 -50.16 -59.48 18.75
C LEU A 274 -49.22 -58.45 19.41
N LEU A 275 -49.62 -57.85 20.54
CA LEU A 275 -48.79 -56.93 21.31
C LEU A 275 -47.55 -57.62 21.87
N GLU A 276 -47.70 -58.83 22.40
CA GLU A 276 -46.56 -59.62 22.90
C GLU A 276 -45.59 -59.99 21.76
N GLN A 277 -46.13 -60.39 20.60
CA GLN A 277 -45.32 -60.71 19.42
C GLN A 277 -44.63 -59.48 18.84
N THR A 278 -45.31 -58.32 18.78
CA THR A 278 -44.69 -57.07 18.34
C THR A 278 -43.65 -56.58 19.34
N ALA A 279 -43.91 -56.66 20.65
CA ALA A 279 -42.91 -56.34 21.67
C ALA A 279 -41.66 -57.25 21.54
N ALA A 280 -41.86 -58.55 21.32
CA ALA A 280 -40.77 -59.48 21.07
C ALA A 280 -40.02 -59.19 19.76
N MET A 281 -40.74 -58.81 18.70
CA MET A 281 -40.15 -58.43 17.40
C MET A 281 -39.35 -57.13 17.51
N ILE A 282 -39.90 -56.11 18.19
CA ILE A 282 -39.20 -54.85 18.48
C ILE A 282 -37.94 -55.14 19.30
N GLY A 283 -38.02 -55.98 20.32
CA GLY A 283 -36.84 -56.38 21.10
C GLY A 283 -35.75 -57.05 20.25
N LYS A 284 -36.14 -57.96 19.34
CA LYS A 284 -35.20 -58.57 18.38
C LYS A 284 -34.62 -57.55 17.40
N GLN A 285 -35.45 -56.64 16.90
CA GLN A 285 -35.03 -55.61 15.95
C GLN A 285 -34.08 -54.61 16.61
N THR A 286 -34.38 -54.12 17.82
CA THR A 286 -33.49 -53.25 18.59
C THR A 286 -32.15 -53.92 18.88
N SER A 287 -32.16 -55.21 19.23
CA SER A 287 -30.91 -55.98 19.42
C SER A 287 -30.10 -56.10 18.12
N ALA A 288 -30.76 -56.42 16.99
CA ALA A 288 -30.10 -56.48 15.68
C ALA A 288 -29.52 -55.13 15.26
N TRP A 289 -30.25 -54.04 15.50
CA TRP A 289 -29.78 -52.67 15.24
C TRP A 289 -28.60 -52.29 16.13
N SER A 290 -28.63 -52.64 17.42
CA SER A 290 -27.51 -52.41 18.33
C SER A 290 -26.24 -53.13 17.86
N SER A 291 -26.37 -54.38 17.43
CA SER A 291 -25.24 -55.15 16.89
C SER A 291 -24.72 -54.56 15.58
N ALA A 292 -25.61 -54.15 14.67
CA ALA A 292 -25.22 -53.51 13.41
C ALA A 292 -24.53 -52.16 13.63
N LEU A 293 -25.01 -51.35 14.59
CA LEU A 293 -24.36 -50.09 14.97
C LEU A 293 -22.98 -50.31 15.58
N GLU A 294 -22.82 -51.35 16.39
CA GLU A 294 -21.54 -51.72 16.99
C GLU A 294 -20.54 -52.19 15.92
N GLU A 295 -21.01 -52.97 14.94
CA GLU A 295 -20.21 -53.40 13.80
C GLU A 295 -19.80 -52.21 12.92
N LEU A 296 -20.74 -51.30 12.60
CA LEU A 296 -20.45 -50.06 11.88
C LEU A 296 -19.45 -49.18 12.64
N ARG A 297 -19.60 -49.05 13.97
CA ARG A 297 -18.66 -48.31 14.82
C ARG A 297 -17.25 -48.87 14.70
N THR A 298 -17.14 -50.20 14.72
CA THR A 298 -15.85 -50.91 14.64
C THR A 298 -15.22 -50.70 13.26
N GLN A 299 -15.97 -50.94 12.18
CA GLN A 299 -15.50 -50.73 10.81
C GLN A 299 -15.13 -49.27 10.53
N TRP A 300 -15.91 -48.32 11.04
CA TRP A 300 -15.63 -46.90 10.89
C TRP A 300 -14.33 -46.52 11.61
N SER A 301 -14.12 -47.01 12.83
CA SER A 301 -12.90 -46.76 13.60
C SER A 301 -11.66 -47.32 12.87
N GLU A 302 -11.75 -48.54 12.35
CA GLU A 302 -10.66 -49.16 11.59
C GLU A 302 -10.38 -48.40 10.29
N THR A 303 -11.44 -48.00 9.57
CA THR A 303 -11.30 -47.20 8.35
C THR A 303 -10.67 -45.84 8.64
N LEU A 304 -11.05 -45.16 9.73
CA LEU A 304 -10.47 -43.89 10.14
C LEU A 304 -8.96 -44.01 10.39
N LEU A 305 -8.52 -45.08 11.06
CA LEU A 305 -7.10 -45.33 11.32
C LEU A 305 -6.32 -45.52 10.01
N VAL A 306 -6.85 -46.33 9.09
CA VAL A 306 -6.23 -46.55 7.77
C VAL A 306 -6.19 -45.27 6.94
N GLN A 307 -7.24 -44.46 6.97
CA GLN A 307 -7.29 -43.18 6.25
C GLN A 307 -6.32 -42.15 6.85
N GLN A 308 -6.20 -42.10 8.18
CA GLN A 308 -5.24 -41.25 8.88
C GLN A 308 -3.79 -41.61 8.50
N GLU A 309 -3.46 -42.91 8.45
CA GLU A 309 -2.15 -43.39 8.03
C GLU A 309 -1.84 -42.98 6.58
N LYS A 310 -2.77 -43.22 5.65
CA LYS A 310 -2.62 -42.83 4.25
C LYS A 310 -2.47 -41.32 4.07
N LEU A 311 -3.23 -40.51 4.80
CA LEU A 311 -3.15 -39.06 4.75
C LEU A 311 -1.81 -38.55 5.30
N THR A 312 -1.33 -39.14 6.40
CA THR A 312 -0.02 -38.81 6.98
C THR A 312 1.10 -39.16 6.00
N GLN A 313 1.01 -40.32 5.35
CA GLN A 313 1.98 -40.74 4.34
C GLN A 313 1.96 -39.81 3.12
N ALA A 314 0.78 -39.51 2.56
CA ALA A 314 0.64 -38.59 1.43
C ALA A 314 1.16 -37.18 1.74
N LEU A 315 0.92 -36.67 2.96
CA LEU A 315 1.47 -35.38 3.40
C LEU A 315 3.00 -35.44 3.53
N THR A 316 3.54 -36.51 4.09
CA THR A 316 4.99 -36.68 4.26
C THR A 316 5.70 -36.79 2.91
N ASP A 317 5.18 -37.62 2.02
CA ASP A 317 5.73 -37.83 0.68
C ASP A 317 5.58 -36.55 -0.17
N GLY A 318 4.40 -35.92 -0.15
CA GLY A 318 4.13 -34.70 -0.92
C GLY A 318 4.97 -33.51 -0.45
N THR A 319 5.09 -33.30 0.88
CA THR A 319 5.93 -32.22 1.43
C THR A 319 7.41 -32.49 1.19
N GLY A 320 7.87 -33.73 1.38
CA GLY A 320 9.25 -34.14 1.08
C GLY A 320 9.62 -33.92 -0.39
N GLN A 321 8.74 -34.33 -1.31
CA GLN A 321 8.95 -34.14 -2.74
C GLN A 321 8.95 -32.66 -3.13
N THR A 322 8.04 -31.87 -2.57
CA THR A 322 7.94 -30.43 -2.87
C THR A 322 9.16 -29.66 -2.34
N LEU A 323 9.59 -29.94 -1.10
CA LEU A 323 10.80 -29.36 -0.51
C LEU A 323 12.06 -29.73 -1.28
N SER A 324 12.18 -30.99 -1.70
CA SER A 324 13.29 -31.47 -2.53
C SER A 324 13.33 -30.74 -3.88
N THR A 325 12.17 -30.63 -4.54
CA THR A 325 12.04 -29.90 -5.82
C THR A 325 12.44 -28.43 -5.67
N HIS A 326 11.96 -27.76 -4.63
CA HIS A 326 12.36 -26.37 -4.37
C HIS A 326 13.83 -26.23 -4.02
N ALA A 327 14.42 -27.15 -3.25
CA ALA A 327 15.84 -27.14 -2.95
C ALA A 327 16.68 -27.27 -4.24
N GLN A 328 16.26 -28.13 -5.16
CA GLN A 328 16.90 -28.28 -6.46
C GLN A 328 16.78 -27.01 -7.31
N GLN A 329 15.58 -26.42 -7.41
CA GLN A 329 15.36 -25.16 -8.12
C GLN A 329 16.21 -24.02 -7.54
N LEU A 330 16.30 -23.92 -6.22
CA LEU A 330 17.12 -22.89 -5.56
C LEU A 330 18.61 -23.08 -5.88
N SER A 331 19.07 -24.33 -5.94
CA SER A 331 20.44 -24.66 -6.36
C SER A 331 20.69 -24.29 -7.82
N GLU A 332 19.73 -24.57 -8.71
CA GLU A 332 19.81 -24.19 -10.13
C GLU A 332 19.86 -22.66 -10.31
N TYR A 333 19.00 -21.92 -9.61
CA TYR A 333 19.04 -20.45 -9.65
C TYR A 333 20.33 -19.89 -9.07
N ARG A 334 20.85 -20.48 -7.99
CA ARG A 334 22.15 -20.10 -7.44
C ARG A 334 23.26 -20.30 -8.46
N GLN A 335 23.25 -21.41 -9.19
CA GLN A 335 24.23 -21.69 -10.24
C GLN A 335 24.13 -20.67 -11.38
N GLN A 336 22.91 -20.42 -11.89
CA GLN A 336 22.66 -19.44 -12.94
C GLN A 336 23.10 -18.02 -12.54
N PHE A 337 22.89 -17.64 -11.28
CA PHE A 337 23.34 -16.34 -10.77
C PHE A 337 24.86 -16.23 -10.76
N LEU A 338 25.57 -17.29 -10.31
CA LEU A 338 27.03 -17.33 -10.33
C LEU A 338 27.58 -17.26 -11.75
N ASP A 339 27.00 -18.02 -12.68
CA ASP A 339 27.40 -17.99 -14.11
C ASP A 339 27.15 -16.60 -14.74
N SER A 340 26.00 -15.98 -14.41
CA SER A 340 25.69 -14.62 -14.84
C SER A 340 26.68 -13.61 -14.27
N GLN A 341 27.07 -13.75 -13.00
CA GLN A 341 28.06 -12.88 -12.36
C GLN A 341 29.43 -13.02 -13.03
N GLU A 342 29.86 -14.25 -13.32
CA GLU A 342 31.12 -14.52 -14.02
C GLU A 342 31.11 -13.89 -15.42
N SER A 343 30.04 -14.12 -16.19
CA SER A 343 29.91 -13.55 -17.54
C SER A 343 29.92 -12.02 -17.56
N MET A 344 29.26 -11.38 -16.59
CA MET A 344 29.23 -9.93 -16.45
C MET A 344 30.62 -9.39 -16.06
N SER A 345 31.36 -10.10 -15.21
CA SER A 345 32.74 -9.74 -14.86
C SER A 345 33.67 -9.80 -16.08
N LEU A 346 33.51 -10.84 -16.92
CA LEU A 346 34.29 -10.99 -18.15
C LEU A 346 33.94 -9.91 -19.18
N GLN A 347 32.67 -9.54 -19.31
CA GLN A 347 32.25 -8.43 -20.16
C GLN A 347 32.84 -7.10 -19.67
N PHE A 348 32.76 -6.82 -18.36
CA PHE A 348 33.33 -5.61 -17.78
C PHE A 348 34.84 -5.53 -18.01
N PHE A 349 35.55 -6.65 -17.86
CA PHE A 349 36.98 -6.72 -18.15
C PHE A 349 37.30 -6.43 -19.63
N LYS A 350 36.50 -6.98 -20.56
CA LYS A 350 36.63 -6.71 -22.00
C LYS A 350 36.39 -5.24 -22.33
N GLU A 351 35.39 -4.60 -21.72
CA GLU A 351 35.12 -3.17 -21.92
C GLU A 351 36.26 -2.30 -21.40
N ILE A 352 36.80 -2.59 -20.22
CA ILE A 352 37.98 -1.86 -19.68
C ILE A 352 39.16 -1.99 -20.63
N GLN A 353 39.41 -3.19 -21.15
CA GLN A 353 40.53 -3.42 -22.07
C GLN A 353 40.34 -2.70 -23.40
N ALA A 354 39.11 -2.67 -23.94
CA ALA A 354 38.77 -1.92 -25.14
C ALA A 354 38.94 -0.40 -24.93
N LEU A 355 38.53 0.11 -23.76
CA LEU A 355 38.72 1.51 -23.40
C LEU A 355 40.22 1.87 -23.31
N ALA A 356 41.03 1.02 -22.67
CA ALA A 356 42.47 1.21 -22.59
C ALA A 356 43.13 1.21 -23.98
N ALA A 357 42.76 0.29 -24.86
CA ALA A 357 43.26 0.25 -26.24
C ALA A 357 42.85 1.49 -27.05
N SER A 358 41.61 1.98 -26.88
CA SER A 358 41.14 3.21 -27.52
C SER A 358 41.92 4.44 -27.06
N ARG A 359 42.27 4.49 -25.77
CA ARG A 359 43.10 5.55 -25.19
C ARG A 359 44.51 5.53 -25.75
N GLU A 360 45.15 4.36 -25.84
CA GLU A 360 46.48 4.25 -26.45
C GLU A 360 46.48 4.66 -27.93
N ALA A 361 45.43 4.30 -28.67
CA ALA A 361 45.29 4.71 -30.07
C ALA A 361 45.17 6.24 -30.20
N ALA A 362 44.35 6.89 -29.35
CA ALA A 362 44.21 8.35 -29.31
C ALA A 362 45.53 9.05 -28.92
N GLU A 363 46.29 8.49 -27.96
CA GLU A 363 47.61 9.02 -27.59
C GLU A 363 48.61 8.93 -28.75
N ARG A 364 48.63 7.80 -29.50
CA ARG A 364 49.49 7.65 -30.68
C ARG A 364 49.14 8.64 -31.80
N GLU A 365 47.85 8.85 -32.05
CA GLU A 365 47.37 9.82 -33.04
C GLU A 365 47.75 11.26 -32.67
N MET A 366 47.64 11.60 -31.38
CA MET A 366 48.10 12.90 -30.86
C MET A 366 49.62 13.08 -31.05
N PHE A 367 50.43 12.07 -30.76
CA PHE A 367 51.88 12.12 -30.99
C PHE A 367 52.26 12.25 -32.47
N ALA A 368 51.58 11.53 -33.37
CA ALA A 368 51.80 11.64 -34.80
C ALA A 368 51.50 13.06 -35.31
N SER A 369 50.40 13.66 -34.84
CA SER A 369 50.01 15.04 -35.16
C SER A 369 51.07 16.06 -34.71
N ILE A 370 51.65 15.87 -33.51
CA ILE A 370 52.73 16.73 -32.99
C ILE A 370 54.02 16.59 -33.84
N GLN A 371 54.37 15.38 -34.26
CA GLN A 371 55.55 15.17 -35.11
C GLN A 371 55.38 15.83 -36.48
N GLU A 372 54.19 15.75 -37.07
CA GLU A 372 53.89 16.40 -38.34
C GLU A 372 53.99 17.92 -38.24
N LEU A 373 53.42 18.51 -37.18
CA LEU A 373 53.54 19.95 -36.89
C LEU A 373 55.02 20.38 -36.76
N SER A 374 55.84 19.59 -36.06
CA SER A 374 57.27 19.84 -35.89
C SER A 374 58.03 19.81 -37.23
N LYS A 375 57.71 18.85 -38.09
CA LYS A 375 58.31 18.71 -39.43
C LYS A 375 57.97 19.89 -40.34
N THR A 376 56.73 20.37 -40.30
CA THR A 376 56.33 21.57 -41.04
C THR A 376 57.09 22.80 -40.56
N LEU A 377 57.31 22.93 -39.25
CA LEU A 377 58.07 24.03 -38.67
C LEU A 377 59.53 24.03 -39.12
N SER A 378 60.19 22.86 -39.13
CA SER A 378 61.60 22.74 -39.53
C SER A 378 61.83 23.04 -41.01
N LEU A 379 60.91 22.61 -41.89
CA LEU A 379 60.99 22.90 -43.33
C LEU A 379 60.90 24.40 -43.63
N ASN A 380 60.05 25.14 -42.91
CA ASN A 380 59.94 26.60 -43.07
C ASN A 380 61.20 27.34 -42.58
N VAL A 381 61.85 26.84 -41.53
CA VAL A 381 63.11 27.40 -41.01
C VAL A 381 64.26 27.18 -42.00
N GLU A 382 64.32 26.00 -42.63
CA GLU A 382 65.38 25.65 -43.58
C GLU A 382 65.30 26.46 -44.89
N ALA A 383 64.09 26.68 -45.40
CA ALA A 383 63.85 27.52 -46.59
C ALA A 383 64.32 28.99 -46.40
N THR A 384 64.26 29.51 -45.18
CA THR A 384 64.66 30.89 -44.85
C THR A 384 66.19 31.05 -44.74
N SER A 385 66.91 29.96 -44.45
CA SER A 385 68.38 29.96 -44.29
C SER A 385 69.13 30.00 -45.63
N GLN A 386 68.59 29.32 -46.66
CA GLN A 386 69.22 29.27 -47.99
C GLN A 386 69.26 30.64 -48.70
N GLU A 387 68.26 31.50 -48.50
CA GLU A 387 68.22 32.85 -49.10
C GLU A 387 69.35 33.77 -48.59
N GLN A 388 69.91 33.51 -47.41
CA GLN A 388 70.96 34.35 -46.82
C GLN A 388 72.37 34.01 -47.31
N HIS A 389 72.64 32.76 -47.69
CA HIS A 389 73.98 32.35 -48.16
C HIS A 389 74.30 32.88 -49.56
N GLU A 390 73.30 33.00 -50.45
CA GLU A 390 73.48 33.48 -51.82
C GLU A 390 73.89 34.96 -51.90
N LYS A 391 73.46 35.78 -50.92
CA LYS A 391 73.84 37.21 -50.84
C LYS A 391 75.27 37.44 -50.35
N LEU A 392 75.85 36.51 -49.58
CA LEU A 392 77.19 36.66 -49.00
C LEU A 392 78.31 36.40 -50.02
N ASP A 393 78.09 35.45 -50.95
CA ASP A 393 79.09 35.04 -51.94
C ASP A 393 79.34 36.13 -52.99
N VAL A 394 78.27 36.79 -53.46
CA VAL A 394 78.34 37.92 -54.40
C VAL A 394 79.15 39.11 -53.84
N LEU A 395 79.07 39.36 -52.53
CA LEU A 395 79.82 40.43 -51.88
C LEU A 395 81.32 40.11 -51.78
N LEU A 396 81.69 38.85 -51.55
CA LEU A 396 83.08 38.41 -51.46
C LEU A 396 83.79 38.46 -52.81
N THR A 397 83.12 38.07 -53.90
CA THR A 397 83.68 38.16 -55.26
C THR A 397 83.93 39.61 -55.69
N GLY A 398 83.02 40.53 -55.31
CA GLY A 398 83.17 41.96 -55.59
C GLY A 398 84.35 42.63 -54.86
N PHE A 399 84.73 42.12 -53.68
CA PHE A 399 85.86 42.62 -52.92
C PHE A 399 87.21 42.19 -53.53
N ALA A 400 87.31 40.94 -53.99
CA ALA A 400 88.53 40.39 -54.60
C ALA A 400 88.97 41.15 -55.86
N ASN A 401 88.03 41.41 -56.77
CA ASN A 401 88.29 42.14 -58.03
C ASN A 401 88.82 43.57 -57.80
N ARG A 402 88.48 44.17 -56.65
CA ARG A 402 88.83 45.55 -56.32
C ARG A 402 90.25 45.68 -55.75
N ILE A 403 90.76 44.62 -55.12
CA ILE A 403 92.15 44.52 -54.66
C ILE A 403 93.12 44.37 -55.84
N GLU A 404 92.74 43.59 -56.86
CA GLU A 404 93.57 43.34 -58.04
C GLU A 404 93.83 44.64 -58.84
N ASN A 405 92.78 45.44 -59.06
CA ASN A 405 92.89 46.78 -59.68
C ASN A 405 93.73 47.77 -58.85
N TRP A 406 93.79 47.61 -57.52
CA TRP A 406 94.60 48.47 -56.65
C TRP A 406 96.10 48.16 -56.79
N GLN A 407 96.44 46.88 -56.96
CA GLN A 407 97.81 46.42 -57.13
C GLN A 407 98.42 46.88 -58.47
N GLU A 408 97.62 46.88 -59.54
CA GLU A 408 98.07 47.31 -60.87
C GLU A 408 98.39 48.82 -60.91
N ASN A 409 97.55 49.66 -60.28
CA ASN A 409 97.79 51.10 -60.16
C ASN A 409 99.04 51.43 -59.34
N PHE A 410 99.35 50.66 -58.29
CA PHE A 410 100.52 50.88 -57.45
C PHE A 410 101.84 50.62 -58.20
N SER A 411 101.84 49.62 -59.10
CA SER A 411 102.97 49.31 -59.98
C SER A 411 103.28 50.48 -60.93
N GLN A 412 102.25 51.08 -61.53
CA GLN A 412 102.39 52.22 -62.45
C GLN A 412 102.93 53.48 -61.75
N LEU A 413 102.47 53.76 -60.53
CA LEU A 413 102.96 54.88 -59.72
C LEU A 413 104.45 54.74 -59.35
N THR A 414 104.87 53.51 -59.07
CA THR A 414 106.25 53.22 -58.65
C THR A 414 107.24 53.37 -59.81
N SER A 415 106.85 53.00 -61.04
CA SER A 415 107.70 53.17 -62.24
C SER A 415 107.86 54.65 -62.64
N ALA A 416 106.79 55.44 -62.50
CA ALA A 416 106.83 56.88 -62.75
C ALA A 416 107.75 57.62 -61.76
N LEU A 417 107.73 57.23 -60.48
CA LEU A 417 108.55 57.84 -59.44
C LEU A 417 110.06 57.54 -59.63
N ALA A 418 110.39 56.34 -60.10
CA ALA A 418 111.77 55.95 -60.42
C ALA A 418 112.35 56.82 -61.56
N SER A 419 111.55 57.10 -62.60
CA SER A 419 111.96 57.95 -63.73
C SER A 419 112.16 59.43 -63.34
N GLN A 420 111.36 59.93 -62.40
CA GLN A 420 111.46 61.31 -61.93
C GLN A 420 112.73 61.55 -61.07
N SER A 421 113.09 60.59 -60.22
CA SER A 421 114.29 60.64 -59.38
C SER A 421 115.58 60.70 -60.21
N GLU A 422 115.66 59.95 -61.31
CA GLU A 422 116.83 59.92 -62.20
C GLU A 422 117.07 61.28 -62.90
N ASN A 423 116.02 62.01 -63.23
CA ASN A 423 116.12 63.32 -63.86
C ASN A 423 116.56 64.44 -62.88
N MET A 424 116.23 64.35 -61.59
CA MET A 424 116.69 65.31 -60.58
C MET A 424 118.19 65.20 -60.30
N VAL A 425 118.77 64.01 -60.37
CA VAL A 425 120.22 63.79 -60.18
C VAL A 425 121.03 64.43 -61.33
N LYS A 426 120.51 64.43 -62.57
CA LYS A 426 121.15 65.10 -63.72
C LYS A 426 121.12 66.62 -63.66
N GLN A 427 120.06 67.23 -63.08
CA GLN A 427 119.95 68.68 -62.95
C GLN A 427 120.85 69.26 -61.83
N GLY A 428 121.12 68.48 -60.77
CA GLY A 428 122.07 68.88 -59.72
C GLY A 428 123.52 69.01 -60.18
N GLY A 429 123.97 68.11 -61.06
CA GLY A 429 125.36 68.11 -61.58
C GLY A 429 125.69 69.19 -62.63
N GLN A 430 124.68 69.89 -63.17
CA GLN A 430 124.86 70.96 -64.16
C GLN A 430 124.96 72.35 -63.53
N LEU A 431 124.42 72.54 -62.32
CA LEU A 431 124.50 73.81 -61.57
C LEU A 431 125.84 74.01 -60.85
N GLU A 432 126.52 72.93 -60.46
CA GLU A 432 127.86 72.98 -59.83
C GLU A 432 128.96 73.42 -60.80
N LYS A 433 128.76 73.24 -62.11
CA LYS A 433 129.74 73.57 -63.16
C LYS A 433 129.69 75.03 -63.63
N ILE A 434 128.66 75.79 -63.24
CA ILE A 434 128.37 77.16 -63.71
C ILE A 434 128.87 78.24 -62.72
N ILE A 435 129.19 77.89 -61.48
CA ILE A 435 129.59 78.86 -60.43
C ILE A 435 131.13 78.93 -60.23
N GLY A 436 131.92 78.17 -61.00
CA GLY A 436 133.38 78.05 -60.81
C GLY A 436 134.30 78.71 -61.86
N GLN A 437 133.81 79.48 -62.84
CA GLN A 437 134.64 80.03 -63.92
C GLN A 437 134.36 81.52 -64.23
N GLU A 438 134.73 82.42 -63.30
CA GLU A 438 134.66 83.87 -63.51
C GLU A 438 135.89 84.64 -62.93
N GLU A 439 137.11 84.12 -63.12
CA GLU A 439 138.37 84.85 -62.85
C GLU A 439 139.36 84.80 -64.05
N SER A 440 138.82 84.74 -65.27
CA SER A 440 139.55 84.94 -66.54
C SER A 440 139.09 86.21 -67.29
N LEU A 441 138.40 87.12 -66.59
CA LEU A 441 137.91 88.40 -67.12
C LEU A 441 138.50 89.66 -66.46
N LEU A 442 139.53 89.53 -65.60
CA LEU A 442 140.32 90.67 -65.09
C LEU A 442 141.67 90.87 -65.81
N ARG A 443 142.09 89.93 -66.67
CA ARG A 443 143.45 89.92 -67.27
C ARG A 443 143.52 90.37 -68.73
N LEU A 444 142.37 90.52 -69.41
CA LEU A 444 142.28 90.89 -70.83
C LEU A 444 141.85 92.35 -71.09
N GLN A 445 141.38 93.07 -70.06
CA GLN A 445 140.89 94.45 -70.20
C GLN A 445 141.97 95.54 -69.98
N SER A 446 143.12 95.23 -69.35
CA SER A 446 144.18 96.23 -69.12
C SER A 446 145.26 96.31 -70.22
N GLN A 447 145.30 95.37 -71.17
CA GLN A 447 146.28 95.38 -72.27
C GLN A 447 145.77 96.04 -73.58
N LEU A 448 144.48 96.41 -73.65
CA LEU A 448 143.90 97.05 -74.83
C LEU A 448 143.95 98.60 -74.77
N ASP A 449 143.98 99.20 -73.57
CA ASP A 449 144.07 100.66 -73.40
C ASP A 449 145.46 101.24 -73.74
N ASN A 450 146.50 100.41 -73.80
CA ASN A 450 147.87 100.87 -73.99
C ASN A 450 148.30 100.95 -75.48
N ASN A 451 147.44 100.60 -76.42
CA ASN A 451 147.78 100.53 -77.85
C ASN A 451 146.90 101.36 -78.78
N LEU A 452 145.82 101.99 -78.27
CA LEU A 452 144.92 102.80 -79.08
C LEU A 452 145.18 104.31 -78.99
N ASP A 453 146.31 104.75 -78.42
CA ASP A 453 146.73 106.16 -78.50
C ASP A 453 148.27 106.35 -78.56
N THR A 454 148.97 105.45 -79.25
CA THR A 454 150.34 105.70 -79.73
C THR A 454 150.39 106.26 -81.15
N LEU A 455 149.31 106.27 -81.91
CA LEU A 455 149.39 106.43 -83.37
C LEU A 455 148.36 107.41 -83.94
N HIS A 456 148.22 108.54 -83.25
CA HIS A 456 148.17 109.86 -83.87
C HIS A 456 149.16 110.76 -83.10
N THR A 457 150.45 110.42 -83.07
CA THR A 457 151.37 110.90 -84.12
C THR A 457 150.90 112.23 -84.66
N ALA A 458 151.61 113.29 -84.29
CA ALA A 458 152.63 113.74 -85.21
C ALA A 458 151.98 114.17 -86.52
N GLU A 459 151.59 115.42 -86.54
CA GLU A 459 152.12 116.38 -87.49
C GLU A 459 151.54 117.70 -87.02
N THR A 460 152.33 118.46 -86.26
CA THR A 460 153.20 119.49 -86.83
C THR A 460 152.39 120.59 -87.49
N PHE A 461 152.99 121.76 -87.46
CA PHE A 461 152.87 122.67 -88.57
C PHE A 461 151.42 123.11 -88.80
N GLU A 462 151.03 124.24 -88.30
CA GLU A 462 151.82 125.45 -88.36
C GLU A 462 150.69 126.40 -87.95
N GLN A 463 150.90 127.30 -87.00
CA GLN A 463 151.45 128.55 -87.48
C GLN A 463 150.76 128.85 -88.83
N THR A 464 149.58 129.41 -88.79
CA THR A 464 149.57 130.83 -88.52
C THR A 464 148.34 131.41 -89.19
N LEU A 465 148.06 132.65 -88.83
CA LEU A 465 147.84 133.66 -89.86
C LEU A 465 146.74 133.33 -90.87
N HIS A 466 145.53 133.04 -90.39
CA HIS A 466 144.35 133.72 -90.95
C HIS A 466 143.11 133.46 -90.09
N ASN A 467 143.02 134.12 -88.92
CA ASN A 467 141.93 135.07 -88.70
C ASN A 467 142.09 135.86 -87.39
N LEU A 468 143.25 136.50 -87.33
CA LEU A 468 143.40 137.93 -86.97
C LEU A 468 142.49 138.88 -87.80
N THR A 469 141.46 138.36 -88.49
CA THR A 469 140.43 139.11 -89.24
C THR A 469 139.03 138.87 -88.63
N ALA A 470 138.97 138.47 -87.34
CA ALA A 470 137.88 138.88 -86.45
C ALA A 470 138.29 140.06 -85.54
N ALA A 471 139.53 140.53 -85.60
CA ALA A 471 139.94 141.80 -84.99
C ALA A 471 139.35 143.05 -85.69
N VAL A 472 138.71 142.91 -86.86
CA VAL A 472 138.35 144.09 -87.70
C VAL A 472 136.86 144.20 -88.01
N ASN A 473 136.03 143.23 -87.60
CA ASN A 473 134.64 143.51 -87.30
C ASN A 473 134.45 143.65 -85.79
N LEU A 474 134.89 144.80 -85.31
CA LEU A 474 134.02 145.96 -85.22
C LEU A 474 133.40 145.91 -83.82
N LEU A 475 133.94 146.66 -82.85
CA LEU A 475 134.34 148.06 -83.06
C LEU A 475 133.26 148.87 -83.84
N THR A 476 132.03 148.35 -83.85
CA THR A 476 130.72 148.93 -84.19
C THR A 476 129.73 148.00 -83.47
N ALA A 477 129.40 148.16 -82.21
CA ALA A 477 129.14 149.38 -81.50
C ALA A 477 129.57 149.17 -80.04
N ARG A 478 130.49 149.97 -79.50
CA ARG A 478 130.37 151.42 -79.32
C ARG A 478 129.20 151.74 -78.38
N SER A 479 129.61 152.33 -77.27
CA SER A 479 128.81 153.08 -76.32
C SER A 479 127.99 152.21 -75.36
N ARG A 480 128.24 152.23 -74.06
CA ARG A 480 128.72 153.37 -73.26
C ARG A 480 129.76 152.90 -72.24
N THR A 481 131.00 153.40 -72.26
CA THR A 481 131.41 154.74 -71.77
C THR A 481 130.77 154.99 -70.41
N ARG A 482 131.52 155.03 -69.30
CA ARG A 482 132.49 156.08 -68.94
C ARG A 482 132.05 156.59 -67.56
N ASP A 483 133.05 157.04 -66.81
CA ASP A 483 132.99 157.77 -65.54
C ASP A 483 132.71 156.86 -64.31
N ALA A 484 133.62 156.67 -63.35
CA ALA A 484 134.37 157.68 -62.58
C ALA A 484 133.44 158.72 -61.96
N ALA A 485 132.88 158.36 -60.80
CA ALA A 485 133.47 158.82 -59.54
C ALA A 485 133.82 157.57 -58.71
#